data_AF-A0A1I7VV22-F1
#
_entry.id   AF-A0A1I7VV22-F1
#
_cell.length_a   1.000
_cell.length_b   1.000
_cell.length_c   1.000
_cell.angle_alpha   90.00
_cell.angle_beta   90.00
_cell.angle_gamma   90.00
#
_symmetry.space_group_name_H-M   'P 1'
#
loop_
_entity.id
_entity.type
_entity.pdbx_description
1 polymer ?
#
loop_
_entity_poly.entity_id
_entity_poly.type
_entity_poly.pdbx_seq_one_letter_code
_entity_poly.pdbx_strand_id
1 'polypeptide(L)'
;MSFTMGSDTFIVTAKLFVENRSRLVEMLKKKVHPGSIVLLKGGMEQNRYNTDAMDLPFRQESYFFWTFGVHESNCFGAIDVDSGRSFLFPPRLHPDFSIWLGSINNEEWYQKKYQVDEVHFNDKNTIIETLTNLHAKQLLLLKANNSDSNEILEPPIINGLNK
;
A
#
# COMPACT_ATOMS: atom_id res chain seq x y z
N MET A 1 2.74 12.45 9.91
CA MET A 1 3.76 12.22 10.97
C MET A 1 5.12 12.01 10.32
N SER A 2 6.20 11.82 11.09
CA SER A 2 7.54 11.47 10.59
C SER A 2 8.02 10.14 11.16
N PHE A 3 8.75 9.36 10.36
CA PHE A 3 9.44 8.15 10.79
C PHE A 3 10.79 8.54 11.42
N THR A 4 11.06 8.00 12.60
CA THR A 4 12.31 8.13 13.35
C THR A 4 12.44 6.92 14.28
N MET A 5 13.68 6.53 14.58
CA MET A 5 13.99 5.49 15.56
C MET A 5 14.53 6.10 16.88
N GLY A 6 14.34 7.41 17.10
CA GLY A 6 14.76 8.12 18.30
C GLY A 6 16.12 8.81 18.16
N SER A 7 16.57 9.40 19.27
CA SER A 7 17.85 10.10 19.46
C SER A 7 18.29 10.95 18.25
N ASP A 8 19.37 10.53 17.59
CA ASP A 8 20.02 11.24 16.47
C ASP A 8 19.75 10.56 15.12
N THR A 9 18.71 9.71 15.04
CA THR A 9 18.38 9.03 13.78
C THR A 9 17.73 9.98 12.78
N PHE A 10 18.03 9.76 11.50
CA PHE A 10 17.50 10.61 10.43
C PHE A 10 15.97 10.55 10.41
N ILE A 11 15.35 11.73 10.36
CA ILE A 11 13.90 11.87 10.37
C ILE A 11 13.40 11.87 8.92
N VAL A 12 12.62 10.85 8.58
CA VAL A 12 11.98 10.75 7.27
C VAL A 12 10.51 11.17 7.40
N THR A 13 10.15 12.29 6.78
CA THR A 13 8.75 12.74 6.80
C THR A 13 7.94 12.09 5.69
N ALA A 14 6.62 11.93 5.89
CA ALA A 14 5.76 11.36 4.84
C ALA A 14 5.70 12.21 3.55
N LYS A 15 6.19 13.47 3.58
CA LYS A 15 6.28 14.34 2.40
C LYS A 15 7.07 13.70 1.26
N LEU A 16 8.11 12.91 1.58
CA LEU A 16 8.89 12.18 0.58
C LEU A 16 7.98 11.28 -0.28
N PHE A 17 7.08 10.54 0.37
CA PHE A 17 6.17 9.62 -0.33
C PHE A 17 5.04 10.36 -1.04
N VAL A 18 4.55 11.47 -0.48
CA VAL A 18 3.59 12.38 -1.16
C VAL A 18 4.17 12.91 -2.47
N GLU A 19 5.44 13.33 -2.46
CA GLU A 19 6.14 13.81 -3.66
C GLU A 19 6.32 12.67 -4.69
N ASN A 20 6.69 11.47 -4.24
CA ASN A 20 6.79 10.30 -5.11
C ASN A 20 5.47 9.98 -5.83
N ARG A 21 4.33 9.97 -5.10
CA ARG A 21 3.01 9.79 -5.71
C ARG A 21 2.69 10.88 -6.73
N SER A 22 2.99 12.13 -6.40
CA SER A 22 2.78 13.27 -7.30
C SER A 22 3.56 13.11 -8.62
N ARG A 23 4.84 12.72 -8.52
CA ARG A 23 5.69 12.42 -9.69
C ARG A 23 5.17 11.25 -10.51
N LEU A 24 4.73 10.18 -9.86
CA LEU A 24 4.14 9.01 -10.53
C LEU A 24 2.89 9.42 -11.32
N VAL A 25 1.99 10.18 -10.69
CA VAL A 25 0.77 10.71 -11.31
C VAL A 25 1.10 11.59 -12.51
N GLU A 26 2.03 12.53 -12.39
CA GLU A 26 2.43 13.41 -13.49
C GLU A 26 2.95 12.63 -14.70
N MET A 27 3.70 11.56 -14.46
CA MET A 27 4.21 10.69 -15.51
C MET A 27 3.12 9.82 -16.14
N LEU A 28 2.20 9.29 -15.34
CA LEU A 28 1.13 8.42 -15.84
C LEU A 28 0.05 9.21 -16.59
N LYS A 29 -0.29 10.43 -16.17
CA LYS A 29 -1.24 11.31 -16.89
C LYS A 29 -0.90 11.50 -18.36
N LYS A 30 0.39 11.41 -18.72
CA LYS A 30 0.89 11.55 -20.10
C LYS A 30 0.82 10.24 -20.92
N LYS A 31 0.52 9.10 -20.27
CA LYS A 31 0.65 7.74 -20.83
C LYS A 31 -0.63 6.90 -20.76
N VAL A 32 -1.58 7.26 -19.90
CA VAL A 32 -2.79 6.48 -19.66
C VAL A 32 -4.04 7.30 -19.94
N HIS A 33 -5.18 6.61 -20.05
CA HIS A 33 -6.46 7.28 -20.30
C HIS A 33 -7.08 7.82 -19.00
N PRO A 34 -7.99 8.81 -19.08
CA PRO A 34 -8.75 9.23 -17.91
C PRO A 34 -9.55 8.08 -17.29
N GLY A 35 -9.64 8.06 -15.96
CA GLY A 35 -10.24 6.99 -15.16
C GLY A 35 -9.31 5.80 -14.91
N SER A 36 -8.00 5.95 -15.10
CA SER A 36 -7.01 4.94 -14.72
C SER A 36 -6.66 5.04 -13.24
N ILE A 37 -6.63 3.90 -12.55
CA ILE A 37 -6.26 3.80 -11.14
C ILE A 37 -5.07 2.87 -11.00
N VAL A 38 -4.02 3.34 -10.31
CA VAL A 38 -2.92 2.48 -9.87
C VAL A 38 -3.38 1.71 -8.65
N LEU A 39 -3.13 0.40 -8.61
CA LEU A 39 -3.34 -0.43 -7.43
C LEU A 39 -2.11 -1.28 -7.15
N LEU A 40 -1.56 -1.10 -5.95
CA LEU A 40 -0.38 -1.81 -5.46
C LEU A 40 -0.75 -2.66 -4.24
N LYS A 41 -0.08 -3.80 -4.11
CA LYS A 41 -0.15 -4.67 -2.95
C LYS A 41 1.18 -4.58 -2.20
N GLY A 42 1.11 -4.30 -0.90
CA GLY A 42 2.25 -4.37 0.00
C GLY A 42 2.67 -5.81 0.28
N GLY A 43 3.86 -5.94 0.86
CA GLY A 43 4.39 -7.19 1.37
C GLY A 43 3.49 -7.78 2.46
N MET A 44 3.57 -9.10 2.61
CA MET A 44 2.90 -9.86 3.63
C MET A 44 3.97 -10.52 4.51
N GLU A 45 3.70 -10.59 5.81
CA GLU A 45 4.55 -11.36 6.73
C GLU A 45 4.58 -12.83 6.35
N GLN A 46 5.74 -13.45 6.49
CA GLN A 46 5.97 -14.84 6.13
C GLN A 46 6.49 -15.62 7.32
N ASN A 47 5.86 -16.77 7.54
CA ASN A 47 6.35 -17.72 8.52
C ASN A 47 7.48 -18.56 7.93
N ARG A 48 8.30 -19.12 8.81
CA ARG A 48 9.32 -20.09 8.45
C ARG A 48 8.65 -21.39 8.07
N TYR A 49 8.62 -21.68 6.77
CA TYR A 49 7.99 -22.87 6.20
C TYR A 49 6.54 -23.05 6.69
N ASN A 50 6.20 -24.21 7.26
CA ASN A 50 4.88 -24.52 7.80
C ASN A 50 4.77 -24.31 9.32
N THR A 51 5.63 -23.48 9.91
CA THR A 51 5.57 -23.13 11.33
C THR A 51 4.75 -21.85 11.58
N ASP A 52 4.55 -21.51 12.85
CA ASP A 52 3.99 -20.24 13.32
C ASP A 52 5.09 -19.21 13.69
N ALA A 53 6.36 -19.58 13.54
CA ALA A 53 7.48 -18.67 13.77
C ALA A 53 7.71 -17.79 12.53
N MET A 54 7.83 -16.47 12.72
CA MET A 54 8.23 -15.56 11.64
C MET A 54 9.64 -15.92 11.15
N ASP A 55 9.82 -16.00 9.83
CA ASP A 55 11.14 -16.36 9.30
C ASP A 55 12.15 -15.23 9.47
N LEU A 56 11.71 -14.00 9.17
CA LEU A 56 12.46 -12.75 9.28
C LEU A 56 11.53 -11.61 9.73
N PRO A 57 12.06 -10.54 10.37
CA PRO A 57 11.31 -9.33 10.59
C PRO A 57 10.71 -8.79 9.29
N PHE A 58 9.46 -8.32 9.34
CA PHE A 58 8.78 -7.83 8.16
C PHE A 58 9.56 -6.66 7.52
N ARG A 59 9.77 -6.76 6.21
CA ARG A 59 10.27 -5.68 5.36
C ARG A 59 9.31 -5.49 4.20
N GLN A 60 8.92 -4.24 3.98
CA GLN A 60 7.98 -3.87 2.94
C GLN A 60 8.51 -4.15 1.52
N GLU A 61 7.58 -4.40 0.59
CA GLU A 61 7.84 -4.45 -0.85
C GLU A 61 8.31 -3.06 -1.34
N SER A 62 9.33 -3.02 -2.20
CA SER A 62 10.07 -1.78 -2.49
C SER A 62 9.24 -0.75 -3.27
N TYR A 63 8.43 -1.16 -4.25
CA TYR A 63 7.58 -0.24 -5.02
C TYR A 63 6.46 0.32 -4.14
N PHE A 64 5.85 -0.53 -3.30
CA PHE A 64 4.85 -0.11 -2.32
C PHE A 64 5.45 0.87 -1.29
N PHE A 65 6.63 0.56 -0.75
CA PHE A 65 7.33 1.44 0.19
C PHE A 65 7.70 2.78 -0.46
N TRP A 66 8.23 2.78 -1.69
CA TRP A 66 8.54 4.00 -2.42
C TRP A 66 7.30 4.89 -2.61
N THR A 67 6.13 4.28 -2.81
CA THR A 67 4.87 4.99 -3.07
C THR A 67 4.19 5.51 -1.79
N PHE A 68 4.20 4.72 -0.70
CA PHE A 68 3.40 5.01 0.49
C PHE A 68 4.18 5.11 1.80
N GLY A 69 5.40 4.55 1.87
CA GLY A 69 6.21 4.55 3.10
C GLY A 69 5.63 3.73 4.24
N VAL A 70 4.73 2.79 3.95
CA VAL A 70 3.96 2.02 4.93
C VAL A 70 4.80 0.89 5.52
N HIS A 71 4.74 0.77 6.85
CA HIS A 71 5.50 -0.24 7.60
C HIS A 71 4.67 -1.46 8.01
N GLU A 72 3.34 -1.35 8.00
CA GLU A 72 2.45 -2.46 8.35
C GLU A 72 2.33 -3.47 7.18
N SER A 73 2.18 -4.75 7.53
CA SER A 73 2.05 -5.84 6.58
C SER A 73 0.65 -5.90 5.96
N ASN A 74 0.52 -6.60 4.83
CA ASN A 74 -0.74 -6.94 4.18
C ASN A 74 -1.65 -5.73 3.85
N CYS A 75 -1.04 -4.60 3.51
CA CYS A 75 -1.76 -3.40 3.06
C CYS A 75 -1.92 -3.40 1.54
N PHE A 76 -2.97 -2.77 1.03
CA PHE A 76 -3.06 -2.32 -0.36
C PHE A 76 -3.03 -0.80 -0.41
N GLY A 77 -2.76 -0.24 -1.58
CA GLY A 77 -2.78 1.21 -1.80
C GLY A 77 -3.16 1.52 -3.24
N ALA A 78 -3.99 2.54 -3.43
CA ALA A 78 -4.43 2.98 -4.73
C ALA A 78 -4.16 4.47 -4.97
N ILE A 79 -4.04 4.84 -6.24
CA ILE A 79 -3.91 6.24 -6.67
C ILE A 79 -4.81 6.44 -7.88
N ASP A 80 -5.79 7.35 -7.74
CA ASP A 80 -6.53 7.86 -8.89
C ASP A 80 -5.60 8.77 -9.70
N VAL A 81 -5.29 8.38 -10.94
CA VAL A 81 -4.34 9.12 -11.77
C VAL A 81 -4.89 10.48 -12.17
N ASP A 82 -6.20 10.66 -12.28
CA ASP A 82 -6.80 11.92 -12.73
C ASP A 82 -6.66 13.02 -11.66
N SER A 83 -7.09 12.72 -10.43
CA SER A 83 -7.02 13.68 -9.32
C SER A 83 -5.69 13.65 -8.57
N GLY A 84 -4.97 12.53 -8.61
CA GLY A 84 -3.82 12.27 -7.75
C GLY A 84 -4.18 11.82 -6.33
N ARG A 85 -5.48 11.63 -6.03
CA ARG A 85 -5.94 11.16 -4.71
C ARG A 85 -5.40 9.76 -4.42
N SER A 86 -4.93 9.58 -3.20
CA SER A 86 -4.28 8.39 -2.70
C SER A 86 -5.08 7.72 -1.60
N PHE A 87 -5.21 6.40 -1.70
CA PHE A 87 -6.01 5.56 -0.81
C PHE A 87 -5.11 4.49 -0.20
N LEU A 88 -5.28 4.22 1.09
CA LEU A 88 -4.60 3.12 1.78
C LEU A 88 -5.63 2.14 2.33
N PHE A 89 -5.36 0.85 2.17
CA PHE A 89 -6.21 -0.24 2.64
C PHE A 89 -5.44 -1.14 3.62
N PRO A 90 -5.32 -0.76 4.91
CA PRO A 90 -4.71 -1.60 5.93
C PRO A 90 -5.63 -2.78 6.28
N PRO A 91 -5.10 -3.92 6.74
CA PRO A 91 -5.94 -5.03 7.18
C PRO A 91 -6.75 -4.63 8.42
N ARG A 92 -8.00 -5.09 8.52
CA ARG A 92 -8.74 -5.04 9.78
C ARG A 92 -8.18 -6.10 10.73
N LEU A 93 -7.64 -5.66 11.86
CA LEU A 93 -7.07 -6.55 12.87
C LEU A 93 -8.16 -7.09 13.80
N HIS A 94 -8.04 -8.35 14.22
CA HIS A 94 -8.91 -8.93 15.25
C HIS A 94 -8.67 -8.24 16.60
N PRO A 95 -9.70 -8.07 17.47
CA PRO A 95 -9.53 -7.44 18.78
C PRO A 95 -8.41 -8.06 19.62
N ASP A 96 -8.20 -9.38 19.54
CA ASP A 96 -7.13 -10.07 20.26
C ASP A 96 -5.72 -9.63 19.88
N PHE A 97 -5.54 -8.94 18.74
CA PHE A 97 -4.26 -8.35 18.35
C PHE A 97 -3.69 -7.47 19.46
N SER A 98 -4.54 -6.75 20.20
CA SER A 98 -4.09 -5.88 21.29
C SER A 98 -3.51 -6.61 22.49
N ILE A 99 -3.78 -7.91 22.62
CA ILE A 99 -3.23 -8.75 23.69
C ILE A 99 -1.75 -9.06 23.42
N TRP A 100 -1.38 -9.24 22.14
CA TRP A 100 -0.08 -9.80 21.75
C TRP A 100 0.86 -8.81 21.07
N LEU A 101 0.33 -7.94 20.21
CA LEU A 101 1.12 -7.15 19.26
C LEU A 101 0.99 -5.63 19.46
N GLY A 102 0.08 -5.19 20.34
CA GLY A 102 -0.05 -3.80 20.75
C GLY A 102 -1.30 -3.11 20.20
N SER A 103 -1.36 -1.79 20.32
CA SER A 103 -2.57 -1.02 20.04
C SER A 103 -3.07 -1.16 18.59
N ILE A 104 -4.39 -1.33 18.45
CA ILE A 104 -5.06 -1.32 17.14
C ILE A 104 -5.33 0.13 16.75
N ASN A 105 -4.71 0.57 15.65
CA ASN A 105 -4.88 1.93 15.13
C ASN A 105 -6.14 2.03 14.25
N ASN A 106 -6.81 3.18 14.29
CA ASN A 106 -7.96 3.48 13.42
C ASN A 106 -7.52 4.12 12.09
N GLU A 107 -8.46 4.27 11.15
CA GLU A 107 -8.22 4.85 9.82
C GLU A 107 -7.62 6.26 9.88
N GLU A 108 -8.10 7.11 10.80
CA GLU A 108 -7.59 8.47 11.00
C GLU A 108 -6.09 8.47 11.37
N TRP A 109 -5.65 7.53 12.20
CA TRP A 109 -4.24 7.38 12.53
C TRP A 109 -3.40 7.06 11.30
N TYR A 110 -3.83 6.10 10.47
CA TYR A 110 -3.14 5.73 9.23
C TYR A 110 -3.07 6.92 8.26
N GLN A 111 -4.20 7.63 8.10
CA GLN A 111 -4.33 8.78 7.22
C GLN A 111 -3.33 9.88 7.64
N LYS A 112 -3.30 10.23 8.92
CA LYS A 112 -2.38 11.24 9.48
C LYS A 112 -0.93 10.79 9.48
N LYS A 113 -0.66 9.49 9.68
CA LYS A 113 0.69 8.93 9.70
C LYS A 113 1.31 9.02 8.30
N TYR A 114 0.61 8.49 7.30
CA TYR A 114 1.10 8.32 5.93
C TYR A 114 0.76 9.46 4.97
N GLN A 115 -0.04 10.44 5.42
CA GLN A 115 -0.47 11.60 4.62
C GLN A 115 -1.06 11.14 3.27
N VAL A 116 -1.98 10.18 3.35
CA VAL A 116 -2.84 9.76 2.24
C VAL A 116 -4.19 10.47 2.36
N ASP A 117 -4.93 10.53 1.25
CA ASP A 117 -6.20 11.26 1.20
C ASP A 117 -7.31 10.47 1.89
N GLU A 118 -7.32 9.15 1.74
CA GLU A 118 -8.31 8.26 2.34
C GLU A 118 -7.71 6.95 2.85
N VAL A 119 -8.34 6.40 3.89
CA VAL A 119 -8.01 5.08 4.43
C VAL A 119 -9.31 4.32 4.64
N HIS A 120 -9.35 3.09 4.15
CA HIS A 120 -10.47 2.17 4.34
C HIS A 120 -9.91 0.81 4.72
N PHE A 121 -10.31 0.23 5.84
CA PHE A 121 -9.85 -1.13 6.16
C PHE A 121 -10.19 -2.12 5.03
N ASN A 122 -9.24 -3.01 4.73
CA ASN A 122 -9.32 -3.99 3.65
C ASN A 122 -10.25 -5.16 4.00
N ASP A 123 -11.52 -4.84 4.25
CA ASP A 123 -12.59 -5.82 4.41
C ASP A 123 -13.02 -6.38 3.04
N LYS A 124 -13.91 -7.36 3.08
CA LYS A 124 -14.45 -7.98 1.87
C LYS A 124 -15.10 -6.91 0.98
N ASN A 125 -14.67 -6.86 -0.28
CA ASN A 125 -15.13 -5.93 -1.33
C ASN A 125 -14.74 -4.46 -1.19
N THR A 126 -14.13 -4.00 -0.09
CA THR A 126 -13.82 -2.57 0.11
C THR A 126 -13.03 -1.97 -1.04
N ILE A 127 -12.01 -2.68 -1.54
CA ILE A 127 -11.23 -2.22 -2.70
C ILE A 127 -12.13 -2.10 -3.95
N ILE A 128 -12.98 -3.09 -4.22
CA ILE A 128 -13.87 -3.09 -5.40
C ILE A 128 -14.88 -1.95 -5.32
N GLU A 129 -15.48 -1.74 -4.15
CA GLU A 129 -16.44 -0.65 -3.91
C GLU A 129 -15.76 0.71 -4.09
N THR A 130 -14.54 0.86 -3.57
CA THR A 130 -13.75 2.09 -3.77
C THR A 130 -13.46 2.35 -5.25
N LEU A 131 -12.97 1.33 -5.98
CA LEU A 131 -12.72 1.44 -7.43
C LEU A 131 -14.01 1.77 -8.21
N THR A 132 -15.14 1.19 -7.83
CA THR A 132 -16.45 1.43 -8.45
C THR A 132 -16.93 2.87 -8.20
N ASN A 133 -16.78 3.36 -6.98
CA ASN A 133 -17.14 4.73 -6.59
C ASN A 133 -16.26 5.78 -7.27
N LEU A 134 -15.01 5.43 -7.59
CA LEU A 134 -14.10 6.24 -8.40
C LEU A 134 -14.39 6.14 -9.90
N HIS A 135 -15.37 5.34 -10.31
CA HIS A 135 -15.68 5.05 -11.71
C HIS A 135 -14.45 4.59 -12.52
N ALA A 136 -13.64 3.72 -11.90
CA ALA A 136 -12.43 3.19 -12.51
C ALA A 136 -12.73 2.54 -13.88
N LYS A 137 -12.05 3.01 -14.92
CA LYS A 137 -12.15 2.46 -16.28
C LYS A 137 -10.99 1.52 -16.60
N GLN A 138 -9.86 1.73 -15.95
CA GLN A 138 -8.66 0.95 -16.14
C GLN A 138 -7.93 0.78 -14.80
N LEU A 139 -7.53 -0.46 -14.50
CA LEU A 139 -6.70 -0.76 -13.35
C LEU A 139 -5.26 -1.00 -13.81
N LEU A 140 -4.33 -0.24 -13.27
CA LEU A 140 -2.90 -0.35 -13.51
C LEU A 140 -2.28 -1.16 -12.37
N LEU A 141 -1.93 -2.41 -12.68
CA LEU A 141 -1.27 -3.31 -11.74
C LEU A 141 0.23 -3.40 -12.03
N LEU A 142 1.03 -3.59 -10.98
CA LEU A 142 2.47 -3.72 -11.11
C LEU A 142 2.85 -5.16 -11.47
N LYS A 143 3.43 -5.34 -12.66
CA LYS A 143 4.27 -6.48 -13.01
C LYS A 143 5.69 -5.96 -13.24
N ALA A 144 6.67 -6.45 -12.48
CA ALA A 144 8.05 -5.94 -12.59
C ALA A 144 9.04 -7.08 -12.79
N ASN A 145 9.77 -7.06 -13.90
CA ASN A 145 10.92 -7.93 -14.12
C ASN A 145 12.18 -7.20 -13.61
N ASN A 146 12.87 -7.80 -12.64
CA ASN A 146 14.10 -7.25 -12.10
C ASN A 146 15.31 -7.76 -12.89
N SER A 147 16.06 -6.86 -13.52
CA SER A 147 17.19 -7.22 -14.40
C SER A 147 18.39 -7.85 -13.69
N ASP A 148 18.54 -7.65 -12.38
CA ASP A 148 19.69 -8.14 -11.63
C ASP A 148 19.46 -9.57 -11.13
N SER A 149 18.25 -9.86 -10.67
CA SER A 149 17.84 -11.19 -10.18
C SER A 149 17.17 -12.06 -11.23
N ASN A 150 16.64 -11.45 -12.30
CA ASN A 150 15.73 -12.06 -13.29
C ASN A 150 14.39 -12.54 -12.70
N GLU A 151 14.09 -12.16 -11.47
CA GLU A 151 12.82 -12.48 -10.82
C GLU A 151 11.70 -11.54 -11.29
N ILE A 152 10.49 -12.08 -11.32
CA ILE A 152 9.29 -11.35 -11.72
C ILE A 152 8.39 -11.15 -10.51
N LEU A 153 8.16 -9.89 -10.16
CA LEU A 153 7.07 -9.52 -9.27
C LEU A 153 5.77 -9.60 -10.05
N GLU A 154 4.93 -10.58 -9.72
CA GLU A 154 3.63 -10.77 -10.35
C GLU A 154 2.57 -9.80 -9.76
N PRO A 155 1.61 -9.34 -10.59
CA PRO A 155 0.49 -8.54 -10.14
C PRO A 155 -0.31 -9.21 -9.02
N PRO A 156 -0.91 -8.42 -8.11
CA PRO A 156 -1.76 -8.97 -7.08
C PRO A 156 -3.03 -9.60 -7.68
N ILE A 157 -3.42 -10.74 -7.11
CA ILE A 157 -4.76 -11.31 -7.33
C ILE A 157 -5.73 -10.57 -6.43
N ILE A 158 -6.80 -10.03 -7.01
CA ILE A 158 -7.83 -9.30 -6.28
C ILE A 158 -9.13 -10.07 -6.42
N ASN A 159 -9.58 -10.65 -5.32
CA ASN A 159 -10.81 -11.44 -5.30
C ASN A 159 -12.01 -10.55 -5.67
N GLY A 160 -12.76 -10.94 -6.69
CA GLY A 160 -13.94 -10.21 -7.19
C GLY A 160 -13.68 -9.28 -8.37
N LEU A 161 -12.42 -9.13 -8.81
CA LEU A 161 -12.08 -8.59 -10.13
C LEU A 161 -11.84 -9.77 -11.08
N ASN A 162 -12.80 -10.06 -11.95
CA ASN A 162 -12.58 -10.99 -13.07
C ASN A 162 -11.70 -10.31 -14.12
N LYS A 163 -10.74 -11.06 -14.68
CA LYS A 163 -9.83 -10.60 -15.73
C LYS A 163 -10.57 -10.22 -17.01
#